data_AF-A0A0M6WSA7-F1
#
_entry.id   AF-A0A0M6WSA7-F1
#
_cell.length_a   1.000
_cell.length_b   1.000
_cell.length_c   1.000
_cell.angle_alpha   90.00
_cell.angle_beta   90.00
_cell.angle_gamma   90.00
#
_symmetry.space_group_name_H-M   'P 1'
#
loop_
_entity.id
_entity.type
_entity.pdbx_description
1 polymer ?
#
loop_
_entity_poly.entity_id
_entity_poly.type
_entity_poly.pdbx_seq_one_letter_code
_entity_poly.pdbx_strand_id
1 'polypeptide(L)'
;MNVTAKIALHLISEQLKSQPVFLCIDDTMISKFGTKFENASKLFDHAAHNGCNYLNGHCFVSLMLCVPVWNHDKISYLAVPLGYRMWQKKESKLELAASMVRQVMPEFSAQKNVIILCDSWYTKQNLVSIVEEYPNLDLIGNARADSVIYDLAPAPTGRKGRPAKHGKRLSADDDSTLSDEKINGYYIGVRRILTNLFGSSEVLAYVTTSDKDSGTRRLFFSTIFPEQLQIFCTELLLRNVA
;
A
#
# COMPACT_ATOMS: atom_id res chain seq x y z
N MET A 1 -0.01 -20.89 3.02
CA MET A 1 0.27 -19.67 2.24
C MET A 1 1.02 -20.01 0.95
N ASN A 2 2.27 -20.50 0.99
CA ASN A 2 3.08 -20.81 -0.22
C ASN A 2 2.37 -21.68 -1.26
N VAL A 3 1.83 -22.84 -0.86
CA VAL A 3 1.12 -23.75 -1.77
C VAL A 3 -0.04 -23.04 -2.48
N THR A 4 -0.85 -22.28 -1.74
CA THR A 4 -1.96 -21.49 -2.28
C THR A 4 -1.48 -20.42 -3.25
N ALA A 5 -0.44 -19.66 -2.88
CA ALA A 5 0.15 -18.64 -3.74
C ALA A 5 0.65 -19.24 -5.05
N LYS A 6 1.40 -20.35 -4.96
CA LYS A 6 1.88 -21.09 -6.12
C LYS A 6 0.74 -21.51 -7.03
N ILE A 7 -0.30 -22.16 -6.50
CA ILE A 7 -1.46 -22.59 -7.29
C ILE A 7 -2.14 -21.39 -7.97
N ALA A 8 -2.41 -20.32 -7.22
CA ALA A 8 -3.07 -19.13 -7.76
C ALA A 8 -2.26 -18.48 -8.90
N LEU A 9 -0.93 -18.40 -8.76
CA LEU A 9 -0.05 -17.87 -9.81
C LEU A 9 -0.02 -18.75 -11.07
N HIS A 10 -0.13 -20.08 -10.93
CA HIS A 10 -0.19 -20.99 -12.08
C HIS A 10 -1.51 -20.89 -12.86
N LEU A 11 -2.56 -20.31 -12.27
CA LEU A 11 -3.84 -20.07 -12.94
C LEU A 11 -3.85 -18.80 -13.81
N ILE A 12 -2.79 -17.98 -13.74
CA ILE A 12 -2.66 -16.79 -14.59
C ILE A 12 -2.39 -17.23 -16.02
N SER A 13 -3.30 -16.88 -16.94
CA SER A 13 -3.14 -17.18 -18.37
C SER A 13 -1.87 -16.52 -18.95
N GLU A 14 -1.26 -17.14 -19.97
CA GLU A 14 -0.05 -16.62 -20.65
C GLU A 14 -0.20 -15.15 -21.09
N GLN A 15 -1.38 -14.77 -21.58
CA GLN A 15 -1.69 -13.41 -22.04
C GLN A 15 -1.69 -12.37 -20.90
N LEU A 16 -1.86 -12.81 -19.65
CA LEU A 16 -1.91 -11.96 -18.47
C LEU A 16 -0.63 -12.02 -17.64
N LYS A 17 0.39 -12.79 -18.05
CA LYS A 17 1.66 -12.91 -17.28
C LYS A 17 2.43 -11.61 -17.13
N SER A 18 2.22 -10.63 -18.02
CA SER A 18 2.85 -9.32 -17.91
C SER A 18 2.12 -8.37 -16.96
N GLN A 19 0.90 -8.72 -16.53
CA GLN A 19 0.13 -7.91 -15.59
C GLN A 19 0.71 -8.05 -14.17
N PRO A 20 0.65 -7.00 -13.36
CA PRO A 20 1.06 -7.10 -11.97
C PRO A 20 0.15 -8.06 -11.20
N VAL A 21 0.66 -8.61 -10.12
CA VAL A 21 -0.15 -9.26 -9.08
C VAL A 21 -0.13 -8.41 -7.81
N PHE A 22 -1.18 -8.46 -7.01
CA PHE A 22 -1.25 -7.65 -5.79
C PHE A 22 -1.25 -8.50 -4.52
N LEU A 23 -0.59 -8.00 -3.48
CA LEU A 23 -0.66 -8.52 -2.12
C LEU A 23 -1.43 -7.52 -1.26
N CYS A 24 -2.70 -7.79 -0.98
CA CYS A 24 -3.52 -6.94 -0.10
C CYS A 24 -3.29 -7.32 1.36
N ILE A 25 -2.98 -6.32 2.18
CA ILE A 25 -2.78 -6.45 3.62
C ILE A 25 -3.87 -5.67 4.34
N ASP A 26 -4.56 -6.33 5.26
CA ASP A 26 -5.58 -5.75 6.13
C ASP A 26 -5.60 -6.50 7.46
N ASP A 27 -6.21 -5.93 8.51
CA ASP A 27 -6.53 -6.67 9.72
C ASP A 27 -8.00 -6.64 10.10
N THR A 28 -8.44 -7.75 10.66
CA THR A 28 -9.80 -7.89 11.18
C THR A 28 -9.76 -8.15 12.68
N MET A 29 -10.69 -7.54 13.39
CA MET A 29 -10.86 -7.73 14.83
C MET A 29 -12.06 -8.65 15.10
N ILE A 30 -11.86 -9.64 15.95
CA ILE A 30 -12.88 -10.61 16.36
C ILE A 30 -13.14 -10.42 17.85
N SER A 31 -14.32 -9.92 18.18
CA SER A 31 -14.71 -9.66 19.56
C SER A 31 -14.78 -10.95 20.40
N LYS A 32 -14.45 -10.82 21.68
CA LYS A 32 -14.49 -11.91 22.68
C LYS A 32 -15.12 -11.41 23.97
N PHE A 33 -16.10 -12.18 24.46
CA PHE A 33 -16.77 -11.91 25.73
C PHE A 33 -15.99 -12.54 26.88
N GLY A 34 -15.50 -11.71 27.81
CA GLY A 34 -14.69 -12.14 28.96
C GLY A 34 -13.18 -12.10 28.72
N THR A 35 -12.40 -12.32 29.79
CA THR A 35 -10.94 -12.10 29.82
C THR A 35 -10.10 -13.38 29.77
N LYS A 36 -10.74 -14.55 29.65
CA LYS A 36 -10.07 -15.86 29.73
C LYS A 36 -9.51 -16.36 28.39
N PHE A 37 -9.80 -15.67 27.29
CA PHE A 37 -9.27 -16.04 25.98
C PHE A 37 -7.80 -15.68 25.88
N GLU A 38 -6.96 -16.67 25.60
CA GLU A 38 -5.54 -16.45 25.37
C GLU A 38 -5.32 -15.47 24.21
N ASN A 39 -4.32 -14.59 24.32
CA ASN A 39 -3.97 -13.58 23.32
C ASN A 39 -5.10 -12.59 22.96
N ALA A 40 -6.22 -12.60 23.69
CA ALA A 40 -7.22 -11.55 23.58
C ALA A 40 -6.69 -10.25 24.19
N SER A 41 -7.13 -9.13 23.62
CA SER A 41 -6.72 -7.83 24.11
C SER A 41 -7.74 -6.74 23.86
N LYS A 42 -7.59 -5.63 24.59
CA LYS A 42 -8.29 -4.40 24.31
C LYS A 42 -7.71 -3.76 23.05
N LEU A 43 -8.48 -3.77 21.99
CA LEU A 43 -8.16 -3.28 20.65
C LEU A 43 -8.96 -2.02 20.37
N PHE A 44 -8.34 -1.05 19.71
CA PHE A 44 -9.05 0.15 19.25
C PHE A 44 -9.73 -0.14 17.92
N ASP A 45 -11.04 0.08 17.86
CA ASP A 45 -11.86 -0.07 16.67
C ASP A 45 -12.10 1.30 16.03
N HIS A 46 -11.37 1.56 14.95
CA HIS A 46 -11.49 2.79 14.17
C HIS A 46 -12.85 2.91 13.45
N ALA A 47 -13.59 1.80 13.28
CA ALA A 47 -14.89 1.77 12.62
C ALA A 47 -16.07 1.86 13.61
N ALA A 48 -15.82 1.79 14.92
CA ALA A 48 -16.85 1.89 15.92
C ALA A 48 -17.32 3.34 16.11
N HIS A 49 -18.61 3.59 15.89
CA HIS A 49 -19.27 4.88 16.12
C HIS A 49 -20.22 4.87 17.34
N ASN A 50 -20.00 3.96 18.30
CA ASN A 50 -20.92 3.68 19.41
C ASN A 50 -20.49 4.29 20.77
N GLY A 51 -19.55 5.25 20.77
CA GLY A 51 -19.08 5.94 21.98
C GLY A 51 -18.04 5.18 22.81
N CYS A 52 -17.73 3.92 22.48
CA CYS A 52 -16.59 3.18 23.04
C CYS A 52 -15.82 2.49 21.90
N ASN A 53 -14.77 3.13 21.43
CA ASN A 53 -13.95 2.63 20.32
C ASN A 53 -12.98 1.51 20.75
N TYR A 54 -13.27 0.80 21.84
CA TYR A 54 -12.42 -0.28 22.31
C TYR A 54 -13.23 -1.56 22.45
N LEU A 55 -12.78 -2.62 21.79
CA LEU A 55 -13.32 -3.96 21.93
C LEU A 55 -12.27 -4.88 22.57
N ASN A 56 -12.72 -5.82 23.39
CA ASN A 56 -11.87 -6.94 23.80
C ASN A 56 -11.98 -8.05 22.74
N GLY A 57 -10.85 -8.50 22.20
CA GLY A 57 -10.88 -9.46 21.11
C GLY A 57 -9.52 -9.90 20.61
N HIS A 58 -9.55 -10.70 19.56
CA HIS A 58 -8.37 -11.06 18.77
C HIS A 58 -8.26 -10.12 17.57
N CYS A 59 -7.04 -9.85 17.13
CA CYS A 59 -6.78 -9.19 15.87
C CYS A 59 -6.05 -10.17 14.97
N PHE A 60 -6.48 -10.27 13.71
CA PHE A 60 -5.87 -11.13 12.71
C PHE A 60 -5.36 -10.25 11.56
N VAL A 61 -4.06 -10.32 11.30
CA VAL A 61 -3.48 -9.77 10.07
C VAL A 61 -3.76 -10.75 8.94
N SER A 62 -4.29 -10.24 7.84
CA SER A 62 -4.66 -10.99 6.65
C SER A 62 -3.74 -10.62 5.49
N LEU A 63 -3.42 -11.63 4.66
CA LEU A 63 -2.72 -11.45 3.40
C LEU A 63 -3.54 -12.12 2.30
N MET A 64 -3.94 -11.35 1.31
CA MET A 64 -4.65 -11.83 0.12
C MET A 64 -3.81 -11.60 -1.13
N LEU A 65 -3.81 -12.56 -2.03
CA LEU A 65 -3.21 -12.45 -3.35
C LEU A 65 -4.30 -12.15 -4.37
N CYS A 66 -4.18 -11.02 -5.08
CA CYS A 66 -5.05 -10.70 -6.20
C CYS A 66 -4.34 -11.06 -7.50
N VAL A 67 -4.90 -12.02 -8.25
CA VAL A 67 -4.38 -12.44 -9.55
C VAL A 67 -5.23 -11.89 -10.70
N PRO A 68 -4.62 -11.49 -11.82
CA PRO A 68 -5.35 -11.02 -12.98
C PRO A 68 -6.09 -12.17 -13.66
N VAL A 69 -7.36 -11.93 -13.99
CA VAL A 69 -8.23 -12.87 -14.70
C VAL A 69 -8.99 -12.12 -15.80
N TRP A 70 -9.33 -12.84 -16.87
CA TRP A 70 -10.26 -12.32 -17.86
C TRP A 70 -11.68 -12.34 -17.30
N ASN A 71 -12.35 -11.20 -17.38
CA ASN A 71 -13.77 -11.06 -17.14
C ASN A 71 -14.40 -10.45 -18.38
N HIS A 72 -14.92 -11.31 -19.26
CA HIS A 72 -15.26 -10.93 -20.62
C HIS A 72 -14.03 -10.29 -21.30
N ASP A 73 -14.17 -9.12 -21.91
CA ASP A 73 -13.09 -8.41 -22.59
C ASP A 73 -12.30 -7.45 -21.68
N LYS A 74 -12.45 -7.57 -20.35
CA LYS A 74 -11.77 -6.70 -19.38
C LYS A 74 -10.95 -7.52 -18.40
N ILE A 75 -9.79 -6.99 -18.03
CA ILE A 75 -8.97 -7.55 -16.95
C ILE A 75 -9.65 -7.20 -15.61
N SER A 76 -9.91 -8.23 -14.80
CA SER A 76 -10.35 -8.12 -13.41
C SER A 76 -9.35 -8.83 -12.50
N TYR A 77 -9.42 -8.58 -11.20
CA TYR A 77 -8.53 -9.21 -10.22
C TYR A 77 -9.32 -10.08 -9.26
N LEU A 78 -8.95 -11.36 -9.18
CA LEU A 78 -9.55 -12.31 -8.26
C LEU A 78 -8.72 -12.37 -6.97
N ALA A 79 -9.34 -12.05 -5.84
CA ALA A 79 -8.71 -12.13 -4.53
C ALA A 79 -8.72 -13.57 -3.98
N VAL A 80 -7.54 -14.09 -3.67
CA VAL A 80 -7.30 -15.41 -3.09
C VAL A 80 -6.72 -15.22 -1.68
N PRO A 81 -7.40 -15.66 -0.61
CA PRO A 81 -6.86 -15.54 0.74
C PRO A 81 -5.64 -16.47 0.89
N LEU A 82 -4.46 -15.91 1.17
CA LEU A 82 -3.25 -16.69 1.40
C LEU A 82 -3.17 -17.17 2.85
N GLY A 83 -3.55 -16.33 3.80
CA GLY A 83 -3.60 -16.69 5.21
C GLY A 83 -4.02 -15.55 6.14
N TYR A 84 -4.43 -15.95 7.34
CA TYR A 84 -4.74 -15.08 8.46
C TYR A 84 -3.83 -15.47 9.63
N ARG A 85 -3.17 -14.50 10.27
CA ARG A 85 -2.36 -14.72 11.46
C ARG A 85 -2.86 -13.89 12.63
N MET A 86 -3.12 -14.56 13.74
CA MET A 86 -3.48 -13.88 14.99
C MET A 86 -2.29 -13.08 15.49
N TRP A 87 -2.52 -11.80 15.79
CA TRP A 87 -1.55 -10.95 16.43
C TRP A 87 -1.44 -11.28 17.92
N GLN A 88 -0.33 -11.90 18.30
CA GLN A 88 -0.05 -12.34 19.69
C GLN A 88 0.72 -11.32 20.52
N LYS A 89 0.96 -10.10 20.01
CA LYS A 89 1.74 -9.03 20.66
C LYS A 89 3.22 -9.34 20.97
N LYS A 90 3.76 -10.41 20.40
CA LYS A 90 5.21 -10.71 20.44
C LYS A 90 6.02 -9.81 19.50
N GLU A 91 5.36 -9.33 18.45
CA GLU A 91 5.82 -8.39 17.44
C GLU A 91 4.69 -7.40 17.15
N SER A 92 4.95 -6.32 16.42
CA SER A 92 3.91 -5.40 15.92
C SER A 92 3.12 -6.04 14.77
N LYS A 93 1.91 -5.55 14.47
CA LYS A 93 1.14 -6.03 13.30
C LYS A 93 1.88 -5.77 11.98
N LEU A 94 2.70 -4.70 11.92
CA LEU A 94 3.53 -4.39 10.75
C LEU A 94 4.61 -5.45 10.53
N GLU A 95 5.31 -5.86 11.59
CA GLU A 95 6.30 -6.93 11.54
C GLU A 95 5.66 -8.28 11.18
N LEU A 96 4.49 -8.56 11.76
CA LEU A 96 3.71 -9.75 11.41
C LEU A 96 3.33 -9.75 9.92
N ALA A 97 2.81 -8.64 9.39
CA ALA A 97 2.48 -8.49 7.98
C ALA A 97 3.73 -8.66 7.07
N ALA A 98 4.83 -8.00 7.42
CA ALA A 98 6.10 -8.13 6.72
C ALA A 98 6.59 -9.60 6.70
N SER A 99 6.46 -10.33 7.82
CA SER A 99 6.81 -11.76 7.90
C SER A 99 5.94 -12.63 6.97
N MET A 100 4.65 -12.29 6.83
CA MET A 100 3.73 -13.01 5.95
C MET A 100 4.10 -12.78 4.49
N VAL A 101 4.47 -11.55 4.11
CA VAL A 101 4.97 -11.23 2.77
C VAL A 101 6.27 -11.97 2.48
N ARG A 102 7.28 -11.86 3.36
CA ARG A 102 8.57 -12.56 3.20
C ARG A 102 8.40 -14.07 3.01
N GLN A 103 7.44 -14.67 3.71
CA GLN A 103 7.16 -16.11 3.55
C GLN A 103 6.71 -16.46 2.13
N VAL A 104 5.88 -15.64 1.50
CA VAL A 104 5.26 -15.98 0.22
C VAL A 104 6.06 -15.49 -0.99
N MET A 105 6.86 -14.43 -0.84
CA MET A 105 7.65 -13.81 -1.92
C MET A 105 8.51 -14.79 -2.75
N PRO A 106 9.11 -15.86 -2.21
CA PRO A 106 9.83 -16.84 -3.03
C PRO A 106 9.00 -17.43 -4.18
N GLU A 107 7.68 -17.58 -4.01
CA GLU A 107 6.78 -18.10 -5.05
C GLU A 107 6.57 -17.10 -6.21
N PHE A 108 6.91 -15.83 -6.01
CA PHE A 108 6.69 -14.74 -6.97
C PHE A 108 7.93 -14.40 -7.80
N SER A 109 9.00 -15.20 -7.71
CA SER A 109 10.26 -14.97 -8.44
C SER A 109 10.09 -14.88 -9.96
N ALA A 110 9.08 -15.53 -10.53
CA ALA A 110 8.76 -15.47 -11.95
C ALA A 110 7.85 -14.27 -12.34
N GLN A 111 7.32 -13.53 -11.37
CA GLN A 111 6.45 -12.38 -11.61
C GLN A 111 7.27 -11.12 -11.84
N LYS A 112 6.87 -10.33 -12.84
CA LYS A 112 7.53 -9.07 -13.15
C LYS A 112 7.31 -8.02 -12.07
N ASN A 113 6.06 -7.87 -11.61
CA ASN A 113 5.66 -6.88 -10.62
C ASN A 113 4.71 -7.52 -9.60
N VAL A 114 5.10 -7.46 -8.34
CA VAL A 114 4.27 -7.77 -7.17
C VAL A 114 4.06 -6.47 -6.42
N ILE A 115 2.81 -6.07 -6.18
CA ILE A 115 2.53 -4.77 -5.58
C ILE A 115 1.70 -4.97 -4.31
N ILE A 116 2.22 -4.51 -3.17
CA ILE A 116 1.49 -4.49 -1.91
C ILE A 116 0.44 -3.40 -1.95
N LEU A 117 -0.79 -3.73 -1.58
CA LEU A 117 -1.88 -2.77 -1.37
C LEU A 117 -2.24 -2.76 0.12
N CYS A 118 -2.20 -1.58 0.75
CA CYS A 118 -2.56 -1.46 2.15
C CYS A 118 -3.11 -0.07 2.51
N ASP A 119 -3.77 0.02 3.65
CA ASP A 119 -4.29 1.28 4.18
C ASP A 119 -3.21 2.14 4.84
N SER A 120 -3.61 3.30 5.37
CA SER A 120 -2.71 4.23 6.06
C SER A 120 -2.19 3.75 7.41
N TRP A 121 -2.78 2.71 7.99
CA TRP A 121 -2.27 2.10 9.21
C TRP A 121 -1.01 1.29 8.93
N TYR A 122 -0.95 0.65 7.75
CA TYR A 122 0.15 -0.21 7.30
C TYR A 122 1.26 0.51 6.53
N THR A 123 1.02 1.68 5.93
CA THR A 123 2.05 2.49 5.24
C THR A 123 3.02 3.14 6.23
N LYS A 124 3.88 2.33 6.86
CA LYS A 124 4.86 2.72 7.89
C LYS A 124 6.17 1.98 7.70
N GLN A 125 7.26 2.56 8.22
CA GLN A 125 8.64 2.12 7.98
C GLN A 125 8.85 0.59 8.04
N ASN A 126 8.34 -0.08 9.09
CA ASN A 126 8.52 -1.52 9.27
C ASN A 126 7.91 -2.40 8.16
N LEU A 127 6.85 -1.93 7.50
CA LEU A 127 6.29 -2.63 6.35
C LEU A 127 6.90 -2.12 5.05
N VAL A 128 7.00 -0.80 4.86
CA VAL A 128 7.45 -0.24 3.58
C VAL A 128 8.90 -0.60 3.26
N SER A 129 9.76 -0.85 4.26
CA SER A 129 11.15 -1.23 4.02
C SER A 129 11.31 -2.58 3.31
N ILE A 130 10.29 -3.45 3.32
CA ILE A 130 10.41 -4.77 2.68
C ILE A 130 10.49 -4.70 1.16
N VAL A 131 10.07 -3.58 0.56
CA VAL A 131 10.22 -3.35 -0.89
C VAL A 131 11.69 -3.32 -1.30
N GLU A 132 12.59 -2.95 -0.39
CA GLU A 132 14.04 -2.96 -0.63
C GLU A 132 14.63 -4.38 -0.60
N GLU A 133 13.90 -5.36 -0.05
CA GLU A 133 14.36 -6.76 0.06
C GLU A 133 14.15 -7.55 -1.24
N TYR A 134 13.24 -7.11 -2.11
CA TYR A 134 12.86 -7.85 -3.33
C TYR A 134 12.76 -6.90 -4.54
N PRO A 135 13.51 -7.14 -5.62
CA PRO A 135 13.58 -6.20 -6.76
C PRO A 135 12.29 -6.11 -7.59
N ASN A 136 11.37 -7.06 -7.43
CA ASN A 136 10.07 -7.08 -8.10
C ASN A 136 8.91 -6.76 -7.16
N LEU A 137 9.19 -6.30 -5.94
CA LEU A 137 8.19 -5.93 -4.95
C LEU A 137 8.08 -4.42 -4.82
N ASP A 138 6.87 -3.94 -4.98
CA ASP A 138 6.51 -2.55 -4.83
C ASP A 138 5.35 -2.39 -3.84
N LEU A 139 5.04 -1.16 -3.47
CA LEU A 139 3.93 -0.84 -2.57
C LEU A 139 3.15 0.35 -3.10
N ILE A 140 1.82 0.25 -2.98
CA ILE A 140 0.88 1.37 -3.08
C ILE A 140 0.06 1.37 -1.80
N GLY A 141 0.23 2.42 -1.01
CA GLY A 141 -0.39 2.52 0.30
C GLY A 141 -1.07 3.87 0.47
N ASN A 142 -2.28 3.86 1.02
CA ASN A 142 -2.88 5.10 1.52
C ASN A 142 -1.95 5.68 2.59
N ALA A 143 -1.81 6.99 2.66
CA ALA A 143 -1.01 7.71 3.62
C ALA A 143 -1.89 8.74 4.34
N ARG A 144 -1.55 9.02 5.59
CA ARG A 144 -2.25 10.06 6.33
C ARG A 144 -2.00 11.42 5.67
N ALA A 145 -3.01 12.29 5.66
CA ALA A 145 -2.89 13.64 5.10
C ALA A 145 -1.79 14.48 5.79
N ASP A 146 -1.48 14.19 7.05
CA ASP A 146 -0.42 14.83 7.83
C ASP A 146 0.98 14.22 7.61
N SER A 147 1.12 13.27 6.67
CA SER A 147 2.42 12.68 6.33
C SER A 147 3.37 13.74 5.80
N VAL A 148 4.59 13.77 6.33
CA VAL A 148 5.59 14.76 5.91
C VAL A 148 6.18 14.35 4.56
N ILE A 149 5.98 15.20 3.56
CA ILE A 149 6.51 15.04 2.20
C ILE A 149 7.40 16.24 1.82
N TYR A 150 8.40 15.99 0.98
CA TYR A 150 9.37 16.97 0.53
C TYR A 150 9.56 16.88 -0.98
N ASP A 151 9.95 18.00 -1.59
CA ASP A 151 10.57 18.00 -2.91
C ASP A 151 11.88 17.20 -2.90
N LEU A 152 12.32 16.82 -4.10
CA LEU A 152 13.61 16.18 -4.32
C LEU A 152 14.77 17.05 -3.80
N ALA A 153 15.88 16.39 -3.48
CA ALA A 153 17.07 17.07 -3.00
C ALA A 153 17.55 18.11 -4.04
N PRO A 154 17.87 19.35 -3.62
CA PRO A 154 18.36 20.37 -4.54
C PRO A 154 19.73 20.00 -5.12
N ALA A 155 20.04 20.52 -6.31
CA ALA A 155 21.35 20.32 -6.91
C ALA A 155 22.48 20.85 -5.99
N PRO A 156 23.64 20.17 -5.94
CA PRO A 156 24.78 20.63 -5.16
C PRO A 156 25.19 22.05 -5.56
N THR A 157 25.32 22.94 -4.58
CA THR A 157 25.62 24.36 -4.82
C THR A 157 27.12 24.66 -4.95
N GLY A 158 27.98 23.66 -4.76
CA GLY A 158 29.44 23.82 -4.72
C GLY A 158 29.97 24.55 -3.47
N ARG A 159 29.10 25.01 -2.57
CA ARG A 159 29.49 25.70 -1.34
C ARG A 159 29.93 24.70 -0.26
N LYS A 160 30.85 25.16 0.61
CA LYS A 160 31.33 24.36 1.75
C LYS A 160 30.17 24.06 2.71
N GLY A 161 29.92 22.77 2.97
CA GLY A 161 28.86 22.30 3.88
C GLY A 161 28.29 20.95 3.46
N ARG A 162 27.45 20.35 4.31
CA ARG A 162 26.71 19.13 3.96
C ARG A 162 25.56 19.48 2.99
N PRO A 163 25.44 18.82 1.82
CA PRO A 163 24.30 19.03 0.93
C PRO A 163 22.97 18.74 1.64
N ALA A 164 21.93 19.48 1.26
CA ALA A 164 20.58 19.24 1.76
C ALA A 164 20.07 17.89 1.26
N LYS A 165 19.49 17.09 2.16
CA LYS A 165 18.92 15.78 1.83
C LYS A 165 17.52 15.86 1.21
N HIS A 166 16.78 16.92 1.53
CA HIS A 166 15.40 17.13 1.10
C HIS A 166 15.25 18.53 0.52
N GLY A 167 14.32 18.68 -0.42
CA GLY A 167 13.87 19.97 -0.93
C GLY A 167 12.88 20.66 0.02
N LYS A 168 12.07 21.56 -0.53
CA LYS A 168 10.99 22.25 0.18
C LYS A 168 10.01 21.22 0.76
N ARG A 169 9.53 21.42 1.99
CA ARG A 169 8.41 20.66 2.54
C ARG A 169 7.13 21.00 1.77
N LEU A 170 6.36 19.99 1.39
CA LEU A 170 5.15 20.12 0.59
C LEU A 170 3.90 19.86 1.43
N SER A 171 2.79 20.45 1.01
CA SER A 171 1.42 20.19 1.44
C SER A 171 0.70 19.39 0.36
N ALA A 172 0.05 18.28 0.72
CA ALA A 172 -0.78 17.53 -0.22
C ALA A 172 -1.99 18.38 -0.72
N ASP A 173 -2.42 19.36 0.08
CA ASP A 173 -3.54 20.22 -0.25
C ASP A 173 -3.12 21.43 -1.10
N ASP A 174 -1.95 22.01 -0.85
CA ASP A 174 -1.56 23.26 -1.50
C ASP A 174 -0.61 23.04 -2.70
N ASP A 175 0.23 22.01 -2.66
CA ASP A 175 1.32 21.83 -3.63
C ASP A 175 1.04 20.72 -4.68
N SER A 176 -0.21 20.25 -4.80
CA SER A 176 -0.62 19.24 -5.79
C SER A 176 -1.34 19.85 -6.99
N THR A 177 -0.78 19.67 -8.19
CA THR A 177 -1.47 20.00 -9.45
C THR A 177 -2.40 18.85 -9.83
N LEU A 178 -3.71 19.06 -9.72
CA LEU A 178 -4.74 18.06 -10.03
C LEU A 178 -5.04 18.02 -11.54
N SER A 179 -5.42 16.84 -12.04
CA SER A 179 -5.89 16.65 -13.40
C SER A 179 -7.09 17.55 -13.76
N ASP A 180 -7.23 17.88 -15.04
CA ASP A 180 -8.38 18.65 -15.54
C ASP A 180 -9.66 17.83 -15.57
N GLU A 181 -9.54 16.56 -15.92
CA GLU A 181 -10.65 15.62 -15.99
C GLU A 181 -10.61 14.61 -14.83
N LYS A 182 -11.78 14.07 -14.49
CA LYS A 182 -11.92 13.02 -13.51
C LYS A 182 -11.62 11.66 -14.13
N ILE A 183 -10.88 10.85 -13.38
CA ILE A 183 -10.64 9.44 -13.69
C ILE A 183 -11.35 8.64 -12.59
N ASN A 184 -12.33 7.81 -12.98
CA ASN A 184 -13.19 7.05 -12.05
C ASN A 184 -13.84 7.91 -10.95
N GLY A 185 -14.20 9.16 -11.27
CA GLY A 185 -14.89 10.07 -10.33
C GLY A 185 -13.97 10.98 -9.52
N TYR A 186 -12.64 10.84 -9.64
CA TYR A 186 -11.65 11.61 -8.88
C TYR A 186 -10.74 12.45 -9.79
N TYR A 187 -10.40 13.65 -9.35
CA TYR A 187 -9.26 14.40 -9.83
C TYR A 187 -7.99 13.87 -9.17
N ILE A 188 -6.91 13.78 -9.93
CA ILE A 188 -5.69 13.11 -9.48
C ILE A 188 -4.49 14.01 -9.75
N GLY A 189 -3.69 14.28 -8.72
CA GLY A 189 -2.38 14.91 -8.82
C GLY A 189 -1.29 13.89 -8.52
N VAL A 190 -0.18 13.94 -9.26
CA VAL A 190 0.95 13.03 -9.09
C VAL A 190 2.23 13.85 -9.01
N ARG A 191 3.09 13.55 -8.03
CA ARG A 191 4.39 14.21 -7.88
C ARG A 191 5.44 13.24 -7.34
N ARG A 192 6.67 13.33 -7.86
CA ARG A 192 7.84 12.67 -7.27
C ARG A 192 8.27 13.41 -6.02
N ILE A 193 8.37 12.72 -4.90
CA ILE A 193 8.66 13.31 -3.59
C ILE A 193 9.66 12.45 -2.81
N LEU A 194 10.20 13.04 -1.74
CA LEU A 194 10.89 12.35 -0.66
C LEU A 194 10.02 12.37 0.61
N THR A 195 10.05 11.31 1.40
CA THR A 195 9.38 11.26 2.70
C THR A 195 10.17 10.37 3.66
N ASN A 196 10.09 10.68 4.95
CA ASN A 196 10.80 9.94 5.99
C ASN A 196 10.42 8.45 6.04
N LEU A 197 9.23 8.07 5.55
CA LEU A 197 8.77 6.69 5.53
C LEU A 197 9.63 5.79 4.62
N PHE A 198 10.13 6.33 3.51
CA PHE A 198 10.92 5.60 2.50
C PHE A 198 12.40 6.03 2.51
N GLY A 199 12.86 6.63 3.62
CA GLY A 199 14.26 7.04 3.78
C GLY A 199 14.70 8.05 2.70
N SER A 200 15.68 7.67 1.89
CA SER A 200 16.18 8.49 0.78
C SER A 200 15.62 8.10 -0.59
N SER A 201 14.72 7.12 -0.63
CA SER A 201 14.14 6.62 -1.88
C SER A 201 13.08 7.58 -2.39
N GLU A 202 13.13 7.88 -3.68
CA GLU A 202 12.09 8.65 -4.36
C GLU A 202 10.83 7.80 -4.50
N VAL A 203 9.68 8.39 -4.21
CA VAL A 203 8.37 7.75 -4.39
C VAL A 203 7.40 8.71 -5.06
N LEU A 204 6.34 8.16 -5.64
CA LEU A 204 5.23 8.96 -6.15
C LEU A 204 4.22 9.22 -5.04
N ALA A 205 3.88 10.48 -4.84
CA ALA A 205 2.70 10.88 -4.09
C ALA A 205 1.55 11.10 -5.07
N TYR A 206 0.49 10.33 -4.89
CA TYR A 206 -0.79 10.53 -5.55
C TYR A 206 -1.74 11.25 -4.59
N VAL A 207 -2.33 12.35 -5.04
CA VAL A 207 -3.36 13.08 -4.32
C VAL A 207 -4.66 12.93 -5.09
N THR A 208 -5.71 12.41 -4.44
CA THR A 208 -7.03 12.24 -5.06
C THR A 208 -8.09 13.03 -4.33
N THR A 209 -9.04 13.59 -5.09
CA THR A 209 -10.23 14.25 -4.54
C THR A 209 -11.41 14.13 -5.51
N SER A 210 -12.62 14.02 -4.98
CA SER A 210 -13.85 14.04 -5.78
C SER A 210 -14.24 15.46 -6.22
N ASP A 211 -13.71 16.50 -5.57
CA ASP A 211 -14.03 17.91 -5.81
C ASP A 211 -12.77 18.78 -5.56
N LYS A 212 -12.48 19.72 -6.47
CA LYS A 212 -11.31 20.61 -6.38
C LYS A 212 -11.46 21.67 -5.30
N ASP A 213 -12.69 22.13 -5.04
CA ASP A 213 -12.95 23.31 -4.22
C ASP A 213 -13.33 22.96 -2.77
N SER A 214 -13.91 21.77 -2.54
CA SER A 214 -14.48 21.39 -1.23
C SER A 214 -14.20 19.95 -0.79
N GLY A 215 -13.50 19.16 -1.61
CA GLY A 215 -13.31 17.73 -1.38
C GLY A 215 -12.18 17.42 -0.40
N THR A 216 -12.40 16.42 0.46
CA THR A 216 -11.31 15.82 1.25
C THR A 216 -10.30 15.15 0.32
N ARG A 217 -9.04 15.55 0.43
CA ARG A 217 -7.96 14.96 -0.34
C ARG A 217 -7.44 13.71 0.35
N ARG A 218 -7.18 12.66 -0.43
CA ARG A 218 -6.50 11.44 0.02
C ARG A 218 -5.11 11.42 -0.57
N LEU A 219 -4.13 11.01 0.24
CA LEU A 219 -2.75 10.87 -0.16
C LEU A 219 -2.41 9.38 -0.25
N PHE A 220 -1.72 8.98 -1.32
CA PHE A 220 -1.18 7.64 -1.47
C PHE A 220 0.28 7.73 -1.85
N PHE A 221 1.09 6.82 -1.31
CA PHE A 221 2.47 6.64 -1.74
C PHE A 221 2.58 5.42 -2.63
N SER A 222 3.35 5.53 -3.69
CA SER A 222 3.68 4.45 -4.60
C SER A 222 5.18 4.37 -4.83
N THR A 223 5.76 3.18 -4.66
CA THR A 223 7.16 2.91 -5.01
C THR A 223 7.32 2.50 -6.46
N ILE A 224 6.23 2.10 -7.13
CA ILE A 224 6.23 1.72 -8.53
C ILE A 224 5.96 2.93 -9.42
N PHE A 225 6.83 3.15 -10.38
CA PHE A 225 6.68 4.21 -11.36
C PHE A 225 5.92 3.70 -12.60
N PRO A 226 5.05 4.51 -13.24
CA PRO A 226 4.30 4.11 -14.42
C PRO A 226 5.15 3.52 -15.54
N GLU A 227 6.40 4.00 -15.70
CA GLU A 227 7.35 3.55 -16.69
C GLU A 227 7.80 2.08 -16.47
N GLN A 228 7.65 1.55 -15.26
CA GLN A 228 7.98 0.17 -14.91
C GLN A 228 6.83 -0.80 -15.26
N LEU A 229 5.61 -0.30 -15.47
CA LEU A 229 4.44 -1.09 -15.82
C LEU A 229 4.30 -1.19 -17.35
N GLN A 230 4.25 -2.42 -17.88
CA GLN A 230 4.02 -2.64 -19.32
C GLN A 230 2.53 -2.53 -19.64
N ILE A 231 2.14 -1.42 -20.26
CA ILE A 231 0.90 -1.12 -21.03
C ILE A 231 -0.45 -1.35 -20.28
N PHE A 232 -1.30 -0.32 -20.31
CA PHE A 232 -2.69 -0.24 -19.83
C PHE A 232 -2.95 -0.16 -18.31
N CYS A 233 -1.94 0.13 -17.48
CA CYS A 233 -2.11 0.14 -16.02
C CYS A 233 -2.14 1.52 -15.35
N THR A 234 -2.15 2.63 -16.10
CA THR A 234 -2.41 3.94 -15.47
C THR A 234 -3.80 3.96 -14.88
N GLU A 235 -4.83 3.46 -15.58
CA GLU A 235 -6.17 3.32 -15.01
C GLU A 235 -6.21 2.42 -13.77
N LEU A 236 -5.38 1.38 -13.67
CA LEU A 236 -5.39 0.42 -12.57
C LEU A 236 -4.66 0.94 -11.33
N LEU A 237 -3.54 1.65 -11.51
CA LEU A 237 -2.94 2.49 -10.46
C LEU A 237 -3.98 3.50 -9.95
N LEU A 238 -4.67 4.18 -10.87
CA LEU A 238 -5.66 5.21 -10.51
C LEU A 238 -6.94 4.62 -9.93
N ARG A 239 -7.32 3.36 -10.24
CA ARG A 239 -8.46 2.64 -9.62
C ARG A 239 -8.18 2.18 -8.20
N ASN A 240 -6.93 1.83 -7.88
CA ASN A 240 -6.56 1.41 -6.52
C ASN A 240 -6.21 2.60 -5.60
N VAL A 241 -6.05 3.79 -6.18
CA VAL A 241 -5.77 5.07 -5.51
C VAL A 241 -7.05 5.96 -5.42
N ALA A 242 -8.12 5.60 -6.13
CA ALA A 242 -9.44 6.24 -6.09
C ALA A 242 -10.33 5.69 -4.97
#